data_AF-A0A0G1WMQ9-F1
#
_entry.id   AF-A0A0G1WMQ9-F1
#
_cell.length_a   1.000
_cell.length_b   1.000
_cell.length_c   1.000
_cell.angle_alpha   90.00
_cell.angle_beta   90.00
_cell.angle_gamma   90.00
#
_symmetry.space_group_name_H-M   'P 1'
#
loop_
_entity.id
_entity.type
_entity.pdbx_description
1 polymer ?
#
loop_
_entity_poly.entity_id
_entity_poly.type
_entity_poly.pdbx_seq_one_letter_code
_entity_poly.pdbx_strand_id
1 'polypeptide(L)' 'MYGAAIAAPVALMPQVWTLYSQKNASGLALPTWVALGLINILWVLYSFAHREPPLGIANALFAMLNFSIVAGILIYG' A
#
# COMPACT_ATOMS: atom_id res chain seq x y z
N MET A 1 0.73 -19.14 -6.62
CA MET A 1 -0.04 -17.94 -6.19
C MET A 1 0.75 -17.03 -5.23
N TYR A 2 1.65 -17.54 -4.39
CA TYR A 2 2.51 -16.71 -3.53
C TYR A 2 3.42 -15.72 -4.29
N GLY A 3 3.92 -16.08 -5.48
CA GLY A 3 4.71 -15.16 -6.30
C GLY A 3 3.94 -13.88 -6.69
N ALA A 4 2.67 -14.02 -7.07
CA ALA A 4 1.81 -12.86 -7.37
C ALA A 4 1.50 -12.03 -6.11
N ALA A 5 1.34 -12.68 -4.96
CA ALA A 5 1.11 -12.01 -3.67
C ALA A 5 2.26 -11.09 -3.26
N ILE A 6 3.49 -11.38 -3.69
CA ILE A 6 4.67 -10.54 -3.42
C ILE A 6 4.93 -9.58 -4.59
N ALA A 7 4.80 -10.04 -5.83
CA ALA A 7 5.10 -9.23 -7.02
C ALA A 7 4.16 -8.03 -7.18
N ALA A 8 2.87 -8.18 -6.83
CA ALA A 8 1.90 -7.11 -6.98
C ALA A 8 2.21 -5.90 -6.05
N PRO A 9 2.48 -6.07 -4.74
CA PRO A 9 2.93 -4.97 -3.89
C PRO A 9 4.22 -4.30 -4.34
N VAL A 10 5.16 -5.05 -4.93
CA VAL A 10 6.43 -4.50 -5.44
C VAL A 10 6.19 -3.44 -6.52
N ALA A 11 5.08 -3.51 -7.26
CA ALA A 11 4.71 -2.49 -8.24
C ALA A 11 4.45 -1.10 -7.62
N LEU A 12 4.19 -1.01 -6.30
CA LEU A 12 4.07 0.27 -5.59
C LEU A 12 5.43 0.87 -5.18
N MET A 13 6.52 0.09 -5.21
CA MET A 13 7.85 0.54 -4.78
C MET A 13 8.36 1.77 -5.55
N PRO A 14 8.21 1.87 -6.88
CA PRO A 14 8.61 3.07 -7.62
C PRO A 14 7.89 4.35 -7.17
N GLN A 15 6.62 4.25 -6.76
CA GLN A 15 5.86 5.39 -6.25
C GLN A 15 6.38 5.85 -4.90
N VAL A 16 6.65 4.91 -3.98
CA VAL A 16 7.28 5.21 -2.69
C VAL A 16 8.66 5.83 -2.92
N TRP A 17 9.50 5.22 -3.75
CA TRP A 17 10.83 5.72 -4.05
C TRP A 17 10.81 7.14 -4.60
N THR A 18 9.95 7.41 -5.59
CA THR A 18 9.82 8.74 -6.20
C THR A 18 9.42 9.79 -5.16
N LEU A 19 8.44 9.49 -4.31
CA LEU A 19 7.97 10.41 -3.27
C LEU A 19 9.07 10.79 -2.28
N TYR A 20 9.81 9.81 -1.76
CA TYR A 20 10.85 10.06 -0.75
C TYR A 20 12.16 10.58 -1.34
N SER A 21 12.50 10.24 -2.59
CA SER A 21 13.70 10.75 -3.26
C SER A 21 13.54 12.17 -3.76
N GLN A 22 12.41 12.49 -4.39
CA GLN A 22 12.12 13.83 -4.90
C GLN A 22 11.60 14.77 -3.82
N LYS A 23 11.16 14.22 -2.67
CA LYS A 23 10.55 14.98 -1.56
C LYS A 23 9.43 15.89 -2.05
N ASN A 24 8.62 15.37 -2.97
CA ASN A 24 7.56 16.11 -3.61
C ASN A 24 6.32 15.22 -3.71
N ALA A 25 5.26 15.63 -3.02
CA ALA A 25 3.96 14.95 -3.06
C ALA A 25 2.97 15.61 -4.02
N SER A 26 3.39 16.59 -4.84
CA SER A 26 2.53 17.29 -5.79
C SER A 26 1.83 16.30 -6.72
N GLY A 27 0.50 16.40 -6.80
CA GLY A 27 -0.33 15.52 -7.61
C GLY A 27 -0.77 14.22 -6.92
N LEU A 28 -0.31 13.94 -5.69
CA LEU A 28 -0.83 12.83 -4.89
C LEU A 28 -1.99 13.29 -4.01
N ALA A 29 -3.14 12.64 -4.15
CA ALA A 29 -4.31 12.94 -3.33
C ALA A 29 -4.28 12.12 -2.02
N LEU A 30 -4.08 12.79 -0.88
CA LEU A 30 -4.08 12.16 0.46
C LEU A 30 -5.29 11.23 0.69
N PRO A 31 -6.55 11.62 0.38
CA PRO A 31 -7.71 10.76 0.62
C PRO A 31 -7.63 9.43 -0.13
N THR A 32 -7.05 9.41 -1.34
CA THR A 32 -6.89 8.19 -2.15
C THR A 32 -6.01 7.17 -1.43
N TRP A 33 -4.84 7.60 -0.95
CA TRP A 33 -3.87 6.71 -0.31
C TRP A 33 -4.34 6.22 1.06
N VAL A 34 -5.06 7.06 1.81
CA VAL A 34 -5.73 6.64 3.06
C VAL A 34 -6.81 5.60 2.78
N ALA A 35 -7.70 5.87 1.81
CA ALA A 35 -8.78 4.94 1.47
C ALA A 35 -8.24 3.58 1.01
N LEU A 36 -7.22 3.57 0.14
CA LEU A 36 -6.56 2.34 -0.30
C LEU A 36 -5.90 1.61 0.88
N GLY A 37 -5.23 2.31 1.79
CA GLY A 37 -4.67 1.70 3.01
C GLY A 37 -5.73 1.00 3.87
N LEU A 38 -6.87 1.67 4.11
CA LEU A 38 -7.98 1.09 4.87
C LEU A 38 -8.65 -0.09 4.15
N ILE A 39 -8.87 0.00 2.84
CA ILE A 39 -9.41 -1.11 2.05
C ILE A 39 -8.49 -2.33 2.11
N ASN A 40 -7.16 -2.14 2.04
CA ASN A 40 -6.22 -3.23 2.19
C ASN A 40 -6.30 -3.88 3.59
N ILE A 41 -6.50 -3.11 4.65
CA ILE A 41 -6.77 -3.68 6.00
C ILE A 41 -8.04 -4.54 5.98
N LEU A 42 -9.13 -4.08 5.33
CA LEU A 42 -10.36 -4.87 5.21
C LEU A 42 -10.11 -6.20 4.49
N TRP A 43 -9.28 -6.20 3.44
CA TRP A 43 -8.88 -7.42 2.73
C TRP A 43 -8.02 -8.36 3.57
N VAL A 44 -7.13 -7.82 4.40
CA VAL A 44 -6.36 -8.61 5.36
C VAL A 44 -7.33 -9.32 6.31
N LEU A 45 -8.29 -8.61 6.89
CA LEU A 45 -9.31 -9.21 7.76
C LEU A 45 -10.16 -10.26 7.02
N TYR A 46 -10.57 -9.97 5.79
CA TYR A 46 -11.29 -10.92 4.93
C TYR A 46 -10.51 -12.21 4.69
N SER A 47 -9.20 -12.09 4.42
CA SER A 47 -8.33 -13.25 4.14
C SER A 47 -8.21 -14.19 5.35
N PHE A 48 -8.23 -13.65 6.57
CA PHE A 48 -8.23 -14.45 7.78
C PHE A 48 -9.53 -15.22 7.94
N ALA A 49 -10.67 -14.59 7.68
CA ALA A 49 -11.98 -15.23 7.74
C ALA A 49 -12.13 -16.39 6.73
N HIS A 50 -11.52 -16.25 5.55
CA HIS A 50 -11.59 -17.23 4.46
C HIS A 50 -10.39 -18.19 4.38
N ARG A 51 -9.42 -18.07 5.29
CA ARG A 51 -8.20 -18.88 5.36
C ARG A 51 -7.39 -18.86 4.05
N GLU A 52 -7.24 -17.67 3.46
CA GLU A 52 -6.46 -17.44 2.24
C GLU A 52 -5.16 -16.65 2.51
N PRO A 53 -4.10 -17.30 3.04
CA PRO A 53 -2.90 -16.59 3.47
C PRO A 53 -2.19 -15.77 2.38
N PRO A 54 -2.10 -16.18 1.09
CA PRO A 54 -1.47 -15.35 0.07
C PRO A 54 -2.17 -14.00 -0.11
N LEU A 55 -3.51 -13.97 -0.04
CA LEU A 55 -4.29 -12.74 -0.16
C LEU A 55 -4.01 -11.81 1.02
N GLY A 56 -3.95 -12.37 2.23
CA GLY A 56 -3.62 -11.61 3.44
C GLY A 56 -2.23 -10.98 3.38
N ILE A 57 -1.23 -11.75 2.97
CA ILE A 57 0.15 -11.26 2.83
C ILE A 57 0.23 -10.12 1.80
N ALA A 58 -0.38 -10.29 0.64
CA ALA A 58 -0.37 -9.26 -0.41
C ALA A 58 -0.99 -7.95 0.08
N ASN A 59 -2.18 -8.02 0.67
CA ASN A 59 -2.90 -6.83 1.14
C ASN A 59 -2.22 -6.20 2.36
N ALA A 60 -1.57 -6.98 3.23
CA ALA A 60 -0.77 -6.43 4.32
C ALA A 60 0.41 -5.59 3.79
N LEU A 61 1.11 -6.10 2.77
CA LEU A 61 2.20 -5.35 2.11
C LEU A 61 1.67 -4.10 1.40
N PHE A 62 0.54 -4.19 0.69
CA PHE A 62 -0.08 -3.01 0.10
C PHE A 62 -0.48 -1.98 1.16
N ALA A 63 -1.08 -2.41 2.29
CA ALA A 63 -1.43 -1.49 3.38
C ALA A 63 -0.19 -0.75 3.88
N MET A 64 0.90 -1.45 4.15
CA MET A 64 2.17 -0.84 4.58
C MET A 64 2.69 0.21 3.59
N LEU A 65 2.69 -0.10 2.28
CA LEU A 65 3.17 0.82 1.25
C LEU A 65 2.24 2.03 1.08
N ASN A 66 0.92 1.82 1.09
CA ASN A 66 -0.05 2.92 1.03
C ASN A 66 0.09 3.86 2.24
N PHE A 67 0.26 3.33 3.46
CA PHE A 67 0.47 4.18 4.64
C PHE A 67 1.85 4.87 4.64
N SER A 68 2.88 4.26 4.07
CA SER A 68 4.14 4.95 3.82
C SER A 68 3.93 6.14 2.87
N ILE A 69 3.13 5.99 1.82
CA ILE A 69 2.81 7.11 0.92
C ILE A 69 2.00 8.19 1.65
N VAL A 70 1.01 7.83 2.47
CA VAL A 70 0.29 8.77 3.35
C VAL A 70 1.27 9.56 4.21
N ALA A 71 2.21 8.89 4.88
CA ALA A 71 3.24 9.55 5.68
C ALA A 71 4.11 10.49 4.84
N GLY A 72 4.55 10.07 3.66
CA GLY A 72 5.32 10.91 2.75
C GLY A 72 4.55 12.14 2.26
N ILE A 73 3.24 12.02 1.98
CA ILE A 73 2.38 13.16 1.62
C ILE A 73 2.28 14.15 2.78
N LEU A 74 2.13 13.67 4.02
CA LEU A 74 2.06 14.55 5.19
C LEU A 74 3.40 15.27 5.49
N ILE A 75 4.52 14.74 5.04
CA ILE A 75 5.87 15.32 5.26
C ILE A 75 6.28 16.24 4.10
N TYR A 76 5.91 15.92 2.86
CA TYR A 76 6.41 16.57 1.62
C TYR A 76 5.31 17.21 0.76
N GLY A 77 4.07 17.26 1.26
CA GLY A 77 2.91 17.88 0.61
C GLY A 77 2.69 19.33 1.00
#